data_AF-A0A520PQF3-F1
#
_entry.id   AF-A0A520PQF3-F1
#
_cell.length_a   1.000
_cell.length_b   1.000
_cell.length_c   1.000
_cell.angle_alpha   90.00
_cell.angle_beta   90.00
_cell.angle_gamma   90.00
#
_symmetry.space_group_name_H-M   'P 1'
#
loop_
_entity.id
_entity.type
_entity.pdbx_description
1 polymer ?
#
loop_
_entity_poly.entity_id
_entity_poly.type
_entity_poly.pdbx_seq_one_letter_code
_entity_poly.pdbx_strand_id
1 'polypeptide(L)' 'MRALNIEQLIKYVNNYKIPKFPISGDSLKEHGYVTGEELGKKLKSLETKWIENDFIIEKKIIEKSLEKVDKN' A
#
# COMPACT_ATOMS: atom_id res chain seq x y z
N MET A 1 -21.31 -28.48 -8.55
CA MET A 1 -21.41 -27.04 -8.19
C MET A 1 -21.02 -26.90 -6.73
N ARG A 2 -19.95 -26.15 -6.41
CA ARG A 2 -19.69 -25.75 -5.01
C ARG A 2 -20.68 -24.66 -4.68
N ALA A 3 -21.68 -24.94 -3.84
CA ALA A 3 -22.46 -23.90 -3.21
C ALA A 3 -21.49 -23.11 -2.32
N LEU A 4 -21.19 -21.86 -2.68
CA LEU A 4 -20.52 -20.93 -1.77
C LEU A 4 -21.44 -20.77 -0.56
N ASN A 5 -21.08 -21.37 0.57
CA ASN A 5 -21.89 -21.26 1.77
C ASN A 5 -21.81 -19.80 2.24
N ILE A 6 -22.93 -19.08 2.18
CA ILE A 6 -22.99 -17.63 2.48
C ILE A 6 -22.38 -17.34 3.86
N GLU A 7 -22.52 -18.27 4.81
CA GLU A 7 -21.90 -18.20 6.14
C GLU A 7 -20.36 -18.08 6.10
N GLN A 8 -19.68 -18.76 5.18
CA GLN A 8 -18.22 -18.68 5.04
C GLN A 8 -17.80 -17.32 4.49
N LEU A 9 -18.56 -16.75 3.55
CA LEU A 9 -18.33 -15.40 3.03
C LEU A 9 -18.54 -14.34 4.13
N ILE A 10 -19.60 -14.46 4.93
CA ILE A 10 -19.86 -13.56 6.06
C ILE A 10 -18.74 -13.65 7.11
N LYS A 11 -18.27 -14.86 7.44
CA LYS A 11 -17.11 -15.04 8.34
C LYS A 11 -15.83 -14.43 7.77
N TYR A 12 -15.58 -14.61 6.47
CA TYR A 12 -14.44 -14.02 5.81
C TYR A 12 -14.46 -12.50 5.92
N VAL A 13 -15.58 -11.86 5.56
CA VAL A 13 -15.72 -10.39 5.62
C VAL A 13 -15.62 -9.88 7.06
N ASN A 14 -16.24 -10.54 8.04
CA ASN A 14 -16.13 -10.14 9.45
C ASN A 14 -14.70 -10.24 10.00
N ASN A 15 -13.92 -11.22 9.55
CA ASN A 15 -12.51 -11.37 9.95
C ASN A 15 -11.54 -10.62 9.04
N TYR A 16 -12.02 -10.05 7.93
CA TYR A 16 -11.18 -9.36 6.96
C TYR A 16 -10.73 -8.01 7.54
N LYS A 17 -9.43 -7.90 7.78
CA LYS A 17 -8.83 -6.64 8.21
C LYS A 17 -8.71 -5.74 7.00
N ILE A 18 -9.35 -4.57 7.05
CA ILE A 18 -9.20 -3.54 6.03
C ILE A 18 -7.71 -3.17 5.96
N PRO A 19 -7.06 -3.43 4.82
CA PRO A 19 -5.66 -3.09 4.66
C PRO A 19 -5.56 -1.57 4.72
N LYS A 20 -4.69 -1.07 5.61
CA LYS A 20 -4.39 0.36 5.72
C LYS A 20 -3.18 0.64 4.86
N PHE A 21 -3.18 1.79 4.19
CA PHE A 21 -2.07 2.19 3.36
C PHE A 21 -0.79 2.21 4.20
N PRO A 22 0.22 1.39 3.86
CA PRO A 22 1.30 1.08 4.78
C PRO A 22 2.42 2.14 4.80
N ILE A 23 2.34 3.14 3.91
CA ILE A 23 3.34 4.22 3.77
C ILE A 23 2.67 5.53 4.13
N SER A 24 3.31 6.31 4.99
CA SER A 24 2.86 7.66 5.30
C SER A 24 3.75 8.69 4.61
N GLY A 25 3.24 9.90 4.43
CA GLY A 25 4.06 11.02 3.92
C GLY A 25 5.32 11.25 4.76
N ASP A 26 5.26 10.98 6.07
CA ASP A 26 6.44 11.05 6.94
C ASP A 26 7.50 9.98 6.60
N SER A 27 7.11 8.76 6.24
CA SER A 27 8.06 7.72 5.81
C SER A 27 8.79 8.12 4.51
N LEU A 28 8.12 8.84 3.61
CA LEU A 28 8.76 9.40 2.42
C LEU A 28 9.74 10.53 2.79
N LYS A 29 9.41 11.38 3.77
CA LYS A 29 10.35 12.40 4.26
C LYS A 29 11.62 11.78 4.83
N GLU A 30 11.49 10.68 5.60
CA GLU A 30 12.66 9.95 6.13
C GLU A 30 13.54 9.34 5.02
N HIS A 31 12.96 9.05 3.85
CA HIS A 31 13.69 8.60 2.66
C HIS A 31 14.26 9.74 1.81
N GLY A 32 14.29 10.97 2.32
CA GLY A 32 14.88 12.13 1.61
C GLY A 32 13.96 12.81 0.60
N TYR A 33 12.66 12.45 0.56
CA TYR A 33 11.69 13.17 -0.28
C TYR A 33 11.32 14.51 0.35
N VAL A 34 11.52 15.59 -0.41
CA VAL A 34 11.18 16.96 0.03
C VAL A 34 9.67 17.13 0.04
N THR A 35 9.14 17.74 1.10
CA THR A 35 7.71 18.03 1.22
C THR A 35 7.29 19.04 0.15
N GLY A 36 6.32 18.67 -0.68
CA GLY A 36 5.87 19.49 -1.80
C GLY A 36 4.97 18.72 -2.77
N GLU A 37 4.74 19.28 -3.95
CA GLU A 37 3.91 18.66 -4.99
C GLU A 37 4.45 17.29 -5.42
N GLU A 38 5.78 17.12 -5.46
CA GLU A 38 6.43 15.87 -5.84
C GLU A 38 6.17 14.73 -4.85
N LEU A 39 6.20 15.03 -3.54
CA LEU A 39 5.88 14.06 -2.49
C LEU A 39 4.40 13.64 -2.57
N GLY A 40 3.49 14.58 -2.79
CA GLY A 40 2.07 14.30 -3.00
C GLY A 40 1.81 13.46 -4.26
N LYS A 41 2.47 13.78 -5.38
CA LYS A 41 2.41 13.01 -6.63
C LYS A 41 2.92 11.58 -6.43
N LYS A 42 4.03 11.42 -5.69
CA LYS A 42 4.61 10.09 -5.39
C LYS A 42 3.70 9.28 -4.47
N LEU A 43 3.16 9.89 -3.42
CA LEU A 43 2.14 9.29 -2.54
C LEU A 43 0.97 8.76 -3.35
N LYS A 44 0.39 9.61 -4.20
CA LYS A 44 -0.77 9.25 -5.02
C LYS A 44 -0.45 8.12 -5.99
N SER A 45 0.74 8.12 -6.60
CA SER A 45 1.18 7.02 -7.47
C SER A 45 1.34 5.69 -6.72
N LEU A 46 1.87 5.73 -5.50
CA LEU A 46 2.00 4.56 -4.63
C LEU A 46 0.63 4.05 -4.17
N GLU A 47 -0.29 4.96 -3.87
CA GLU A 47 -1.66 4.65 -3.48
C GLU A 47 -2.43 4.00 -4.64
N THR A 48 -2.32 4.54 -5.86
CA THR A 48 -2.88 3.92 -7.07
C THR A 48 -2.33 2.52 -7.28
N LYS A 49 -1.00 2.34 -7.23
CA LYS A 49 -0.39 1.01 -7.36
C LYS A 49 -0.85 0.04 -6.27
N TRP A 50 -0.99 0.52 -5.05
CA TRP A 50 -1.47 -0.29 -3.93
C TRP A 50 -2.90 -0.78 -4.15
N ILE A 51 -3.80 0.09 -4.64
CA ILE A 51 -5.18 -0.27 -5.01
C ILE A 51 -5.20 -1.24 -6.19
N GLU A 52 -4.38 -1.00 -7.22
CA GLU A 52 -4.27 -1.88 -8.40
C GLU A 52 -3.75 -3.29 -8.09
N ASN A 53 -3.05 -3.46 -6.95
CA ASN A 53 -2.51 -4.73 -6.50
C ASN A 53 -3.31 -5.32 -5.32
N ASP A 54 -4.62 -5.08 -5.31
CA ASP A 54 -5.57 -5.62 -4.31
C ASP A 54 -5.18 -5.30 -2.86
N PHE A 55 -4.52 -4.16 -2.64
CA PHE A 55 -4.03 -3.73 -1.33
C PHE A 55 -3.02 -4.70 -0.68
N ILE A 56 -2.43 -5.61 -1.47
CA ILE A 56 -1.47 -6.64 -1.03
C ILE A 56 -0.05 -6.07 -0.92
N ILE A 57 0.22 -4.91 -1.53
CA ILE A 57 1.55 -4.29 -1.45
C ILE A 57 1.81 -3.79 -0.02
N GLU A 58 2.64 -4.53 0.72
CA GLU A 58 3.10 -4.17 2.05
C GLU A 58 4.16 -3.05 2.02
N LYS A 59 4.31 -2.35 3.16
CA LYS A 59 5.31 -1.28 3.40
C LYS A 59 6.67 -1.64 2.82
N LYS A 60 7.11 -2.88 3.06
CA LYS A 60 8.41 -3.41 2.66
C LYS A 60 8.66 -3.40 1.15
N ILE A 61 7.63 -3.62 0.33
CA ILE A 61 7.77 -3.58 -1.15
C ILE A 61 7.86 -2.14 -1.63
N ILE A 62 7.10 -1.23 -1.00
CA ILE A 62 7.19 0.19 -1.31
C ILE A 62 8.55 0.74 -0.88
N GLU A 63 9.00 0.47 0.34
CA GLU A 63 10.34 0.85 0.83
C GLU A 63 11.45 0.34 -0.08
N LYS A 64 11.38 -0.93 -0.52
CA LYS A 64 12.34 -1.49 -1.48
C LYS A 64 12.33 -0.80 -2.85
N SER A 65 11.21 -0.18 -3.22
CA SER A 65 11.11 0.65 -4.43
C SER A 65 11.68 2.06 -4.23
N LEU A 66 11.83 2.51 -2.98
CA LEU A 66 12.41 3.81 -2.59
C LEU A 66 13.92 3.71 -2.30
N GLU A 67 14.43 2.57 -1.81
CA GLU A 67 15.86 2.29 -1.56
C GLU A 67 16.77 2.40 -2.81
N LYS A 68 16.20 2.52 -4.02
CA LYS A 68 16.98 2.64 -5.25
C LYS A 68 17.54 4.05 -5.53
N VAL A 69 17.38 5.03 -4.64
CA VAL A 69 17.82 6.41 -4.89
C VAL A 69 19.18 6.75 -4.26
N ASP A 70 19.78 5.87 -3.47
CA ASP A 70 21.16 6.04 -2.99
C ASP A 70 22.13 5.14 -3.77
N LYS A 71 22.58 5.63 -4.93
CA LYS A 71 23.93 5.41 -5.45
C LYS A 71 24.14 6.24 -6.72
N ASN A 72 24.71 7.43 -6.50
CA ASN A 72 25.93 7.94 -7.16
C ASN A 72 25.85 9.42 -7.52
#